data_AF-A0A1Y5EY56-F1
#
_entry.id   AF-A0A1Y5EY56-F1
#
_cell.length_a   1.000
_cell.length_b   1.000
_cell.length_c   1.000
_cell.angle_alpha   90.00
_cell.angle_beta   90.00
_cell.angle_gamma   90.00
#
_symmetry.space_group_name_H-M   'P 1'
#
loop_
_entity.id
_entity.type
_entity.pdbx_description
1 polymer ?
#
loop_
_entity_poly.entity_id
_entity_poly.type
_entity_poly.pdbx_seq_one_letter_code
_entity_poly.pdbx_strand_id
1 'polypeptide(L)' 'MCLILFKYQPNEQQKLVLVANRDEYHQRETLRAGYWPHQPHIFGGIDNVANGSWLSVDTSGRLAALTNIRKPPYK' A
#
# COMPACT_ATOMS: atom_id res chain seq x y z
N MET A 1 -9.84 4.99 9.52
CA MET A 1 -10.30 4.54 8.20
C MET A 1 -9.11 4.63 7.25
N CYS A 2 -8.78 3.59 6.48
CA CYS A 2 -7.79 3.68 5.40
C CYS A 2 -8.38 4.49 4.25
N LEU A 3 -7.58 5.34 3.63
CA LEU A 3 -7.94 6.11 2.45
C LEU A 3 -6.84 5.94 1.42
N ILE A 4 -7.25 5.94 0.16
CA ILE A 4 -6.38 6.07 -1.00
C ILE A 4 -6.87 7.28 -1.78
N LEU A 5 -5.96 8.21 -2.03
CA LEU A 5 -6.16 9.35 -2.91
C LEU A 5 -5.21 9.17 -4.09
N PHE A 6 -5.71 9.36 -5.30
CA PHE A 6 -4.85 9.35 -6.47
C PHE A 6 -5.23 10.45 -7.48
N LYS A 7 -4.20 10.99 -8.12
CA LYS A 7 -4.29 11.86 -9.29
C LYS A 7 -3.74 11.08 -10.48
N TYR A 8 -4.58 10.82 -11.48
CA TYR A 8 -4.18 10.15 -12.72
C TYR A 8 -4.26 11.13 -13.89
N GLN A 9 -3.13 11.41 -14.54
CA GLN A 9 -3.00 12.33 -15.66
C GLN A 9 -2.01 11.77 -16.70
N PRO A 10 -2.46 11.01 -17.72
CA PRO A 10 -1.59 10.34 -18.68
C PRO A 10 -0.62 11.25 -19.44
N ASN A 11 -0.99 12.52 -19.60
CA ASN A 11 -0.27 13.53 -20.38
C ASN A 11 0.69 14.38 -19.53
N GLU A 12 0.73 14.18 -18.21
CA GLU A 12 1.68 14.86 -17.32
C GLU A 12 2.93 13.99 -17.07
N GLN A 13 4.02 14.61 -16.62
CA GLN A 13 5.24 13.90 -16.23
C GLN A 13 4.97 12.88 -15.11
N GLN A 14 4.18 13.28 -14.11
CA GLN A 14 3.73 12.42 -13.03
C GLN A 14 2.38 11.79 -13.41
N LYS A 15 2.44 10.73 -14.22
CA LYS A 15 1.23 10.06 -14.75
C LYS A 15 0.27 9.60 -13.66
N LEU A 16 0.82 9.17 -12.53
CA LEU A 16 0.07 8.76 -11.35
C LEU A 16 0.77 9.27 -10.10
N VAL A 17 0.02 10.01 -9.27
CA VAL A 17 0.40 10.31 -7.89
C VAL A 17 -0.60 9.58 -7.00
N LEU A 18 -0.12 8.75 -6.08
CA LEU A 18 -0.94 8.00 -5.13
C LEU A 18 -0.47 8.27 -3.71
N VAL A 19 -1.41 8.61 -2.84
CA VAL A 19 -1.19 8.77 -1.39
C VAL A 19 -2.16 7.84 -0.68
N ALA A 20 -1.65 7.03 0.24
CA ALA A 20 -2.47 6.13 1.04
C ALA A 20 -2.15 6.29 2.52
N ASN A 21 -3.18 6.31 3.37
CA ASN A 21 -3.03 6.11 4.80
C ASN A 21 -3.54 4.72 5.17
N ARG A 22 -2.80 4.06 6.05
CA ARG A 22 -3.26 2.87 6.74
C ARG A 22 -3.78 3.28 8.11
N ASP A 23 -5.03 3.01 8.39
CA ASP A 23 -5.58 3.10 9.74
C ASP A 23 -5.53 1.73 10.39
N GLU A 24 -4.64 1.58 11.35
CA GLU A 24 -4.35 0.32 12.03
C GLU A 24 -3.89 0.59 13.47
N TYR A 25 -3.97 -0.43 14.33
CA TYR A 25 -3.38 -0.39 15.67
C TYR A 25 -1.90 0.01 15.65
N HIS A 26 -1.55 1.02 16.46
CA HIS A 26 -0.18 1.50 16.61
C HIS A 26 0.83 0.42 17.02
N GLN A 27 0.38 -0.57 17.80
CA GLN A 27 1.21 -1.67 18.29
C GLN A 27 1.42 -2.79 17.26
N ARG A 28 0.74 -2.74 16.11
CA ARG A 28 0.90 -3.78 15.10
C ARG A 28 2.29 -3.69 14.48
N GLU A 29 3.07 -4.75 14.64
CA GLU A 29 4.44 -4.78 14.16
C GLU A 29 4.52 -4.68 12.64
N THR A 30 5.36 -3.77 12.16
CA THR A 30 5.60 -3.54 10.74
C THR A 30 7.04 -3.14 10.48
N LEU A 31 7.57 -3.48 9.31
CA LEU A 31 8.79 -2.88 8.79
C LEU A 31 8.45 -1.60 8.03
N ARG A 32 9.30 -0.60 8.19
CA ARG A 32 9.22 0.66 7.43
C ARG A 32 9.32 0.38 5.93
N ALA A 33 8.74 1.28 5.14
CA ALA A 33 8.81 1.17 3.69
C ALA A 33 10.26 1.15 3.21
N GLY A 34 10.56 0.16 2.38
CA GLY A 34 11.87 -0.07 1.79
C GLY A 34 11.76 -1.20 0.77
N TYR A 35 12.89 -1.57 0.18
CA TYR A 35 12.95 -2.77 -0.65
C TYR A 35 12.85 -4.02 0.23
N TRP A 36 12.01 -4.96 -0.19
CA TRP A 36 11.75 -6.17 0.59
C TRP A 36 12.98 -7.08 0.60
N PRO A 37 13.42 -7.60 1.77
CA PRO A 37 14.65 -8.39 1.87
C PRO A 37 14.69 -9.63 0.97
N HIS A 38 13.55 -10.32 0.81
CA HIS A 38 13.43 -11.54 0.02
C HIS A 38 12.85 -11.32 -1.38
N GLN A 39 12.34 -10.11 -1.66
CA GLN A 39 11.75 -9.73 -2.95
C GLN A 39 12.19 -8.31 -3.30
N PRO A 40 13.49 -8.08 -3.61
CA PRO A 40 14.08 -6.75 -3.70
C PRO A 40 13.54 -5.88 -4.86
N HIS A 41 12.72 -6.45 -5.72
CA HIS A 41 11.99 -5.72 -6.77
C HIS A 41 10.70 -5.07 -6.25
N ILE A 42 10.29 -5.30 -4.99
CA ILE A 42 9.12 -4.72 -4.35
C ILE A 42 9.57 -3.66 -3.34
N PHE A 43 9.01 -2.46 -3.45
CA PHE A 43 9.14 -1.38 -2.49
C PHE A 43 7.82 -1.17 -1.74
N GLY A 44 7.86 -1.18 -0.41
CA GLY A 44 6.69 -0.97 0.43
C GLY A 44 6.97 -1.35 1.87
N GLY A 45 6.04 -1.07 2.77
CA GLY A 45 6.13 -1.56 4.15
C GLY A 45 5.77 -3.04 4.23
N ILE A 46 6.25 -3.74 5.27
CA ILE A 46 5.89 -5.14 5.53
C ILE A 46 5.09 -5.22 6.82
N ASP A 47 3.94 -5.87 6.77
CA ASP A 47 3.18 -6.28 7.94
C ASP A 47 3.79 -7.55 8.51
N ASN A 48 4.44 -7.48 9.68
CA ASN A 48 5.14 -8.64 10.26
C ASN A 48 4.18 -9.66 10.88
N VAL A 49 2.90 -9.31 11.04
CA VAL A 49 1.89 -10.21 11.61
C VAL A 49 1.24 -11.05 10.50
N ALA A 50 0.97 -10.44 9.35
CA ALA A 50 0.30 -11.11 8.22
C ALA A 50 1.22 -11.38 7.01
N ASN A 51 2.50 -10.98 7.06
CA ASN A 51 3.49 -11.12 5.99
C ASN A 51 3.07 -10.48 4.65
N GLY A 52 2.40 -9.33 4.70
CA GLY A 52 1.88 -8.61 3.53
C GLY A 52 2.27 -7.12 3.51
N SER A 53 1.56 -6.33 2.69
CA SER A 53 1.72 -4.85 2.64
C SER A 53 0.39 -4.13 2.67
N TRP A 54 0.39 -2.87 3.11
CA TRP A 54 -0.74 -1.95 2.92
C TRP A 54 -0.64 -1.16 1.61
N LEU A 55 0.57 -0.86 1.14
CA LEU A 55 0.86 -0.25 -0.15
C LEU A 55 2.26 -0.70 -0.59
N SER A 56 2.33 -1.27 -1.77
CA SER A 56 3.60 -1.69 -2.39
C SER A 56 3.59 -1.42 -3.89
N VAL A 57 4.78 -1.20 -4.43
CA VAL A 57 5.03 -1.01 -5.86
C VAL A 57 6.21 -1.90 -6.26
N ASP A 58 6.13 -2.54 -7.42
CA ASP A 58 7.25 -3.26 -7.99
C ASP A 58 8.04 -2.41 -8.99
N THR A 59 9.27 -2.82 -9.30
CA THR A 59 10.13 -2.11 -10.25
C THR A 59 9.64 -2.19 -11.71
N SER A 60 8.60 -2.99 -12.01
CA SER A 60 7.94 -3.01 -13.32
C SER A 60 6.82 -1.96 -13.43
N GLY A 61 6.52 -1.25 -12.34
CA GLY A 61 5.50 -0.21 -12.28
C GLY A 61 4.12 -0.72 -11.90
N ARG A 62 3.98 -1.97 -11.44
CA ARG A 62 2.72 -2.46 -10.86
C ARG A 62 2.65 -2.08 -9.40
N LEU A 63 1.47 -1.74 -8.92
CA LEU A 63 1.22 -1.41 -7.51
C LEU A 63 0.03 -2.19 -6.97
N ALA A 64 0.05 -2.44 -5.67
CA ALA A 64 -1.05 -3.03 -4.93
C ALA A 64 -1.23 -2.26 -3.62
N ALA A 65 -2.48 -1.99 -3.26
CA ALA A 65 -2.84 -1.28 -2.04
C ALA A 65 -4.06 -1.94 -1.39
N LEU A 66 -4.11 -1.91 -0.06
CA LEU A 66 -5.21 -2.46 0.71
C LEU A 66 -5.95 -1.36 1.46
N THR A 67 -7.27 -1.35 1.31
CA THR A 67 -8.18 -0.55 2.13
C THR A 67 -8.92 -1.48 3.10
N ASN A 68 -9.12 -1.02 4.33
CA ASN A 68 -9.92 -1.76 5.29
C ASN A 68 -11.41 -1.74 4.88
N ILE A 69 -12.07 -2.90 4.94
CA ILE A 69 -13.54 -2.98 4.92
C ILE A 69 -14.00 -3.11 6.38
N ARG A 70 -14.71 -2.10 6.91
CA ARG A 70 -15.22 -2.14 8.29
C ARG A 70 -16.56 -2.88 8.45
N LYS A 71 -17.20 -3.29 7.35
CA LYS A 71 -18.34 -4.21 7.27
C LYS A 71 -18.72 -4.42 5.79
N PRO A 72 -19.02 -5.63 5.30
CA PRO A 72 -19.94 -5.76 4.19
C PRO A 72 -21.33 -5.33 4.69
N PRO A 73 -22.06 -4.37 4.08
CA PRO A 73 -23.49 -4.62 3.88
C PRO A 73 -23.50 -5.84 2.93
N TYR A 74 -24.07 -6.97 3.28
CA TYR A 74 -25.47 -7.27 3.08
C TYR A 74 -25.73 -8.64 3.77
N LYS A 75 -26.86 -8.76 4.45
CA LYS A 75 -27.57 -10.04 4.55
C LYS A 75 -28.41 -10.18 3.29
#